data_AF-A0A699WG83-F1
#
_entry.id   AF-A0A699WG83-F1
#
_cell.length_a   1.000
_cell.length_b   1.000
_cell.length_c   1.000
_cell.angle_alpha   90.00
_cell.angle_beta   90.00
_cell.angle_gamma   90.00
#
_symmetry.space_group_name_H-M   'P 1'
#
loop_
_entity.id
_entity.type
_entity.pdbx_description
1 polymer ?
#
loop_
_entity_poly.entity_id
_entity_poly.type
_entity_poly.pdbx_seq_one_letter_code
_entity_poly.pdbx_strand_id
1 'polypeptide(L)'
;YVSYTAKYLIDDFLTYKKLSPSHAAFLTALSNVHDPKTFQEAQSQDVWRKAMQEELAALVENKTWSIVSLPKGKHVVGRRWVFKTKFNSVRSVDRYKARLMAQGRTQQYGVDYKETFAPVAKILVVLIYVDDLIIMGNNE
;
A
#
# COMPACT_ATOMS: atom_id res chain seq x y z
N TYR A 1 28.64 -0.33 -27.31
CA TYR A 1 28.04 -1.03 -26.15
C TYR A 1 29.01 -2.08 -25.68
N VAL A 2 29.49 -1.97 -24.44
CA VAL A 2 30.42 -2.95 -23.84
C VAL A 2 29.58 -4.05 -23.20
N SER A 3 29.67 -5.27 -23.72
CA SER A 3 28.99 -6.44 -23.15
C SER A 3 29.84 -7.01 -22.01
N TYR A 4 29.35 -6.92 -20.78
CA TYR A 4 29.96 -7.57 -19.64
C TYR A 4 29.49 -9.03 -19.56
N THR A 5 30.38 -9.98 -19.87
CA THR A 5 30.15 -11.40 -19.65
C THR A 5 30.44 -11.74 -18.19
N ALA A 6 29.38 -11.86 -17.38
CA ALA A 6 29.51 -12.33 -16.01
C ALA A 6 29.85 -13.83 -16.00
N LYS A 7 30.86 -14.23 -15.21
CA LYS A 7 31.34 -15.62 -15.07
C LYS A 7 30.28 -16.59 -14.54
N TYR A 8 29.27 -16.06 -13.86
CA TYR A 8 28.11 -16.80 -13.36
C TYR A 8 26.87 -16.02 -13.75
N LEU A 9 26.14 -16.48 -14.75
CA LEU A 9 24.88 -15.85 -15.13
C LEU A 9 23.84 -16.23 -14.07
N ILE A 10 23.05 -15.25 -13.64
CA ILE A 10 21.93 -15.48 -12.73
C ILE A 10 20.97 -16.54 -13.33
N ASP A 11 20.85 -16.58 -14.66
CA ASP A 11 20.02 -17.54 -15.39
C ASP A 11 20.45 -19.02 -15.19
N ASP A 12 21.74 -19.26 -14.91
CA ASP A 12 22.27 -20.61 -14.64
C ASP A 12 21.82 -21.15 -13.27
N PHE A 13 21.50 -20.24 -12.33
CA PHE A 13 21.12 -20.59 -10.95
C PHE A 13 19.63 -20.34 -10.65
N LEU A 14 18.97 -19.48 -11.42
CA LEU A 14 17.55 -19.14 -11.28
C LEU A 14 16.79 -19.50 -12.57
N THR A 15 16.77 -20.79 -12.92
CA THR A 15 16.06 -21.26 -14.10
C THR A 15 14.67 -21.82 -13.76
N TYR A 16 13.62 -21.25 -14.35
CA TYR A 16 12.23 -21.75 -14.22
C TYR A 16 11.99 -23.12 -14.91
N LYS A 17 12.97 -23.63 -15.67
CA LYS A 17 12.89 -24.86 -16.47
C LYS A 17 12.66 -26.14 -15.66
N LYS A 18 12.97 -26.15 -14.35
CA LYS A 18 12.78 -27.31 -13.46
C LYS A 18 11.53 -27.23 -12.58
N LEU A 19 10.67 -26.23 -12.79
CA LEU A 19 9.43 -26.12 -12.02
C LEU A 19 8.44 -27.20 -12.44
N SER A 20 7.82 -27.85 -11.45
CA SER A 20 6.71 -28.76 -11.72
C SER A 20 5.57 -28.00 -12.43
N PRO A 21 4.74 -28.68 -13.23
CA PRO A 21 3.62 -28.05 -13.93
C PRO A 21 2.69 -27.22 -13.02
N SER A 22 2.43 -27.69 -11.80
CA SER A 22 1.61 -26.96 -10.82
C SER A 22 2.24 -25.64 -10.37
N HIS A 23 3.54 -25.64 -10.10
CA HIS A 23 4.29 -24.43 -9.75
C HIS A 23 4.40 -23.45 -10.93
N ALA A 24 4.58 -23.95 -12.16
CA ALA A 24 4.62 -23.09 -13.35
C ALA A 24 3.27 -22.40 -13.58
N ALA A 25 2.16 -23.15 -13.54
CA ALA A 25 0.80 -22.60 -13.65
C ALA A 25 0.51 -21.57 -12.55
N PHE A 26 0.98 -21.82 -11.31
CA PHE A 26 0.87 -20.88 -10.21
C PHE A 26 1.64 -19.58 -10.45
N LEU A 27 2.91 -19.65 -10.89
CA LEU A 27 3.69 -18.44 -11.17
C LEU A 27 3.04 -17.61 -12.28
N THR A 28 2.51 -18.26 -13.32
CA THR A 28 1.71 -17.58 -14.35
C THR A 28 0.48 -16.91 -13.76
N ALA A 29 -0.27 -17.59 -12.90
CA ALA A 29 -1.43 -17.01 -12.23
C ALA A 29 -1.06 -15.81 -11.32
N LEU A 30 0.08 -15.90 -10.61
CA LEU A 30 0.59 -14.82 -9.77
C LEU A 30 1.03 -13.61 -10.60
N SER A 31 1.70 -13.84 -11.74
CA SER A 31 2.04 -12.79 -12.70
C SER A 31 0.81 -12.11 -13.30
N ASN A 32 -0.32 -12.83 -13.38
CA ASN A 32 -1.58 -12.30 -13.89
C ASN A 32 -2.39 -11.51 -12.85
N VAL A 33 -2.04 -11.57 -11.56
CA VAL A 33 -2.71 -10.78 -10.53
C VAL A 33 -2.22 -9.34 -10.63
N HIS A 34 -3.12 -8.46 -11.08
CA HIS A 34 -2.83 -7.04 -11.22
C HIS A 34 -3.34 -6.27 -10.00
N ASP A 35 -2.41 -5.79 -9.18
CA ASP A 35 -2.72 -4.81 -8.15
C ASP A 35 -2.85 -3.42 -8.79
N PRO A 36 -3.96 -2.69 -8.59
CA PRO A 36 -4.15 -1.36 -9.14
C PRO A 36 -3.07 -0.41 -8.66
N LYS A 37 -2.57 0.43 -9.56
CA LYS A 37 -1.57 1.45 -9.21
C LYS A 37 -2.18 2.79 -8.89
N THR A 38 -3.42 3.01 -9.34
CA THR A 38 -4.13 4.29 -9.20
C THR A 38 -5.48 4.09 -8.55
N PHE A 39 -5.99 5.14 -7.91
CA PHE A 39 -7.33 5.13 -7.33
C PHE A 39 -8.40 4.92 -8.40
N GLN A 40 -8.26 5.55 -9.58
CA GLN A 40 -9.23 5.43 -10.68
C GLN A 40 -9.37 3.97 -11.16
N GLU A 41 -8.25 3.28 -11.31
CA GLU A 41 -8.21 1.87 -11.68
C GLU A 41 -8.79 0.95 -10.59
N ALA A 42 -8.55 1.26 -9.32
CA ALA A 42 -9.16 0.54 -8.21
C ALA A 42 -10.66 0.81 -8.10
N GLN A 43 -11.10 2.03 -8.39
CA GLN A 43 -12.49 2.45 -8.30
C GLN A 43 -13.37 1.78 -9.37
N SER A 44 -12.81 1.42 -10.53
CA SER A 44 -13.55 0.70 -11.56
C SER A 44 -13.80 -0.78 -11.23
N GLN A 45 -13.17 -1.30 -10.18
CA GLN A 45 -13.26 -2.71 -9.80
C GLN A 45 -13.94 -2.88 -8.42
N ASP A 46 -15.02 -3.66 -8.37
CA ASP A 46 -15.83 -3.81 -7.15
C ASP A 46 -15.05 -4.41 -5.97
N VAL A 47 -14.11 -5.32 -6.24
CA VAL A 47 -13.28 -5.94 -5.20
C VAL A 47 -12.44 -4.90 -4.45
N TRP A 48 -11.93 -3.89 -5.15
CA TRP A 48 -11.11 -2.84 -4.56
C TRP A 48 -11.96 -1.73 -3.93
N ARG A 49 -13.14 -1.44 -4.50
CA ARG A 49 -14.13 -0.56 -3.85
C ARG A 49 -14.52 -1.08 -2.47
N LYS A 50 -14.80 -2.38 -2.36
CA LYS A 50 -15.11 -3.01 -1.07
C LYS A 50 -13.93 -2.91 -0.10
N ALA A 51 -12.71 -3.19 -0.55
CA ALA A 51 -11.52 -3.06 0.28
C ALA A 51 -11.29 -1.62 0.77
N MET A 52 -11.58 -0.61 -0.06
CA MET A 52 -11.49 0.82 0.34
C MET A 52 -12.55 1.17 1.38
N GLN A 53 -13.78 0.69 1.22
CA GLN A 53 -14.85 0.90 2.19
C GLN A 53 -14.54 0.26 3.54
N GLU A 54 -13.98 -0.95 3.55
CA GLU A 54 -13.55 -1.64 4.78
C GLU A 54 -12.47 -0.84 5.52
N GLU A 55 -11.50 -0.27 4.81
CA GLU A 55 -10.47 0.59 5.41
C GLU A 55 -11.09 1.86 6.00
N LEU A 56 -11.98 2.54 5.27
CA LEU A 56 -12.66 3.74 5.76
C LEU A 56 -13.52 3.44 7.00
N ALA A 57 -14.27 2.33 6.99
CA ALA A 57 -15.07 1.90 8.13
C ALA A 57 -14.20 1.60 9.35
N ALA A 58 -13.08 0.90 9.17
CA ALA A 58 -12.14 0.60 10.25
C ALA A 58 -11.52 1.88 10.84
N LEU A 59 -11.21 2.87 10.00
CA LEU A 59 -10.75 4.17 10.49
C LEU A 59 -11.84 4.82 11.38
N VAL A 60 -13.11 4.81 10.96
CA VAL A 60 -14.22 5.40 11.75
C VAL A 60 -14.38 4.69 13.09
N GLU A 61 -14.39 3.36 13.05
CA GLU A 61 -14.57 2.51 14.23
C GLU A 61 -13.46 2.73 15.26
N ASN A 62 -12.21 2.85 14.81
CA ASN A 62 -11.09 3.09 15.70
C ASN A 62 -11.08 4.53 16.29
N LYS A 63 -11.96 5.43 15.83
CA LYS A 63 -12.03 6.84 16.25
C LYS A 63 -10.69 7.59 16.12
N THR A 64 -9.87 7.18 15.16
CA THR A 64 -8.50 7.69 14.97
C THR A 64 -8.45 8.87 14.02
N TRP A 65 -9.58 9.27 13.44
CA TRP A 65 -9.66 10.37 12.50
C TRP A 65 -10.98 11.13 12.64
N SER A 66 -10.96 12.39 12.27
CA SER A 66 -12.15 13.22 12.07
C SER A 66 -11.95 14.09 10.84
N ILE A 67 -13.04 14.36 10.12
CA ILE A 67 -13.00 15.28 8.98
C ILE A 67 -13.07 16.70 9.57
N VAL A 68 -11.99 17.46 9.40
CA VAL A 68 -11.90 18.86 9.83
C VAL A 68 -11.65 19.76 8.62
N SER A 69 -12.17 20.99 8.69
CA SER A 69 -11.82 22.03 7.71
C SER A 69 -10.33 22.39 7.82
N LEU A 70 -9.68 22.68 6.69
CA LEU A 70 -8.27 23.10 6.68
C LEU A 70 -8.06 24.30 7.62
N PRO A 71 -7.22 24.17 8.66
CA PRO A 71 -6.91 25.30 9.53
C PRO A 71 -6.19 26.40 8.73
N LYS A 72 -6.48 27.67 9.06
CA LYS A 72 -5.85 28.81 8.39
C LYS A 72 -4.33 28.73 8.51
N GLY A 73 -3.63 28.84 7.38
CA GLY A 73 -2.17 28.85 7.32
C GLY A 73 -1.50 27.47 7.39
N LYS A 74 -2.26 26.37 7.23
CA LYS A 74 -1.72 25.02 7.13
C LYS A 74 -1.79 24.48 5.72
N HIS A 75 -0.87 23.58 5.38
CA HIS A 75 -0.86 22.89 4.10
C HIS A 75 -1.55 21.53 4.21
N VAL A 76 -2.25 21.15 3.14
CA VAL A 76 -2.91 19.84 3.05
C VAL A 76 -1.85 18.79 2.81
N VAL A 77 -1.82 17.74 3.63
CA VAL A 77 -0.97 16.58 3.38
C VAL A 77 -1.59 15.76 2.25
N GLY A 78 -0.77 15.41 1.25
CA GLY A 78 -1.24 14.57 0.16
C GLY A 78 -1.79 13.23 0.66
N ARG A 79 -2.77 12.68 -0.03
CA ARG A 79 -3.36 11.35 0.27
C ARG A 79 -2.99 10.35 -0.82
N ARG A 80 -2.65 9.13 -0.44
CA ARG A 80 -2.33 8.06 -1.39
C ARG A 80 -2.97 6.75 -0.97
N TRP A 81 -3.64 6.09 -1.90
CA TRP A 81 -4.09 4.72 -1.73
C TRP A 81 -2.99 3.72 -2.10
N VAL A 82 -2.86 2.67 -1.30
CA VAL A 82 -1.98 1.52 -1.58
C VAL A 82 -2.83 0.27 -1.64
N PHE A 83 -2.78 -0.42 -2.77
CA PHE A 83 -3.54 -1.64 -3.03
C PHE A 83 -2.61 -2.84 -3.04
N LYS A 84 -3.05 -3.94 -2.41
CA LYS A 84 -2.29 -5.20 -2.41
C LYS A 84 -3.21 -6.40 -2.27
N THR A 85 -3.07 -7.35 -3.18
CA THR A 85 -3.71 -8.66 -3.06
C THR A 85 -2.90 -9.52 -2.06
N LYS A 86 -3.60 -10.15 -1.12
CA LYS A 86 -3.05 -11.11 -0.15
C LYS A 86 -3.44 -12.51 -0.57
N PHE A 87 -2.49 -13.44 -0.44
CA PHE A 87 -2.67 -14.85 -0.76
C PHE A 87 -2.51 -15.68 0.52
N ASN A 88 -3.26 -16.77 0.61
CA ASN A 88 -3.18 -17.70 1.74
C ASN A 88 -2.04 -18.72 1.55
N SER A 89 -1.87 -19.62 2.53
CA SER A 89 -0.88 -20.70 2.48
C SER A 89 -1.11 -21.70 1.33
N VAL A 90 -2.37 -21.85 0.91
CA VAL A 90 -2.81 -22.66 -0.24
C VAL A 90 -2.67 -21.89 -1.56
N ARG A 91 -2.11 -20.67 -1.49
CA ARG A 91 -1.76 -19.81 -2.63
C ARG A 91 -2.95 -19.32 -3.46
N SER A 92 -4.16 -19.32 -2.92
CA SER A 92 -5.32 -18.62 -3.48
C SER A 92 -5.47 -17.22 -2.88
N VAL A 93 -6.25 -16.36 -3.55
CA VAL A 93 -6.53 -15.01 -3.05
C VAL A 93 -7.27 -15.12 -1.72
N ASP A 94 -6.65 -14.60 -0.67
CA ASP A 94 -7.17 -14.57 0.69
C ASP A 94 -8.00 -13.30 0.90
N ARG A 95 -7.43 -12.14 0.56
CA ARG A 95 -8.10 -10.84 0.70
C ARG A 95 -7.47 -9.77 -0.19
N TYR A 96 -8.30 -8.86 -0.69
CA TYR A 96 -7.86 -7.60 -1.28
C TYR A 96 -7.70 -6.55 -0.17
N LYS A 97 -6.51 -5.95 -0.09
CA LYS A 97 -6.19 -4.97 0.95
C LYS A 97 -5.96 -3.60 0.33
N ALA A 98 -6.76 -2.62 0.73
CA ALA A 98 -6.54 -1.21 0.45
C ALA A 98 -6.05 -0.52 1.74
N ARG A 99 -5.20 0.49 1.59
CA ARG A 99 -4.74 1.34 2.70
C ARG A 99 -4.72 2.79 2.26
N LEU A 100 -5.25 3.67 3.11
CA LEU A 100 -5.17 5.10 2.92
C LEU A 100 -3.96 5.65 3.69
N MET A 101 -3.03 6.27 2.98
CA MET A 101 -1.78 6.76 3.56
C MET A 101 -1.60 8.27 3.35
N ALA A 102 -1.02 8.89 4.36
CA ALA A 102 -0.45 10.24 4.26
C ALA A 102 0.79 10.23 3.38
N GLN A 103 0.87 11.18 2.44
CA GLN A 103 2.09 11.46 1.70
C GLN A 103 2.94 12.46 2.49
N GLY A 104 3.54 12.02 3.59
CA GLY A 104 4.28 12.86 4.54
C GLY A 104 5.53 13.56 4.00
N ARG A 105 5.88 13.38 2.72
CA ARG A 105 7.03 14.08 2.09
C ARG A 105 6.84 15.60 2.01
N THR A 106 5.62 16.09 2.19
CA THR A 106 5.28 17.51 2.12
C THR A 106 5.20 18.17 3.49
N GLN A 107 5.47 17.45 4.58
CA GLN A 107 5.39 18.00 5.93
C GLN A 107 6.70 18.69 6.33
N GLN A 108 6.60 19.89 6.91
CA GLN A 108 7.75 20.64 7.43
C GLN A 108 7.70 20.73 8.97
N TYR A 109 8.80 20.35 9.63
CA TYR A 109 8.95 20.47 11.08
C TYR A 109 8.79 21.93 11.54
N GLY A 110 8.01 22.15 12.59
CA GLY A 110 7.70 23.48 13.14
C GLY A 110 6.56 24.21 12.43
N VAL A 111 6.19 23.80 11.21
CA VAL A 111 5.05 24.33 10.46
C VAL A 111 3.88 23.36 10.50
N ASP A 112 4.06 22.12 10.04
CA ASP A 112 2.97 21.13 9.92
C ASP A 112 2.89 20.21 11.14
N TYR A 113 4.02 19.89 11.77
CA TYR A 113 4.09 19.09 12.98
C TYR A 113 5.16 19.63 13.94
N LYS A 114 4.96 19.42 15.25
CA LYS A 114 5.88 19.88 16.30
C LYS A 114 6.67 18.75 16.96
N GLU A 115 6.17 17.51 16.89
CA GLU A 115 6.80 16.34 17.48
C GLU A 115 6.69 15.15 16.52
N THR A 116 7.71 14.30 16.46
CA THR A 116 7.71 13.06 15.67
C THR A 116 7.66 11.87 16.64
N PHE A 117 6.60 11.08 16.58
CA PHE A 117 6.57 9.79 17.29
C PHE A 117 7.31 8.75 16.47
N ALA A 118 8.44 8.25 16.99
CA ALA A 118 9.14 7.12 16.40
C ALA A 118 8.44 5.81 16.84
N PRO A 119 7.91 5.00 15.91
CA PRO A 119 7.27 3.74 16.26
C PRO A 119 8.35 2.69 16.49
N VAL A 120 8.85 2.57 17.72
CA VAL A 120 9.74 1.46 18.10
C VAL A 120 9.15 0.71 19.29
N ALA A 121 8.34 -0.30 18.98
CA ALA A 121 8.12 -1.43 19.86
C ALA A 121 8.06 -2.71 19.00
N LYS A 122 9.13 -3.54 19.03
CA LYS A 122 9.05 -4.95 18.60
C LYS A 122 8.27 -5.67 19.71
N ILE A 123 7.28 -6.54 19.50
CA ILE A 123 7.10 -7.63 18.54
C ILE A 123 5.59 -7.73 18.26
N LEU A 124 5.19 -7.89 16.99
CA LEU A 124 3.81 -7.91 16.44
C LEU A 124 3.24 -6.52 16.06
N VAL A 125 3.82 -5.95 15.00
CA VAL A 125 3.23 -4.96 14.09
C VAL A 125 2.76 -3.65 14.76
N VAL A 126 3.65 -2.65 14.73
CA VAL A 126 3.32 -1.27 15.10
C VAL A 126 2.51 -0.59 14.00
N LEU A 127 1.34 -0.08 14.35
CA LEU A 127 0.60 0.93 13.57
C LEU A 127 1.26 2.29 13.80
N ILE A 128 1.66 2.97 12.71
CA ILE A 128 2.12 4.35 12.78
C ILE A 128 0.88 5.22 12.88
N TYR A 129 0.65 5.83 14.04
CA TYR A 129 -0.27 6.94 14.20
C TYR A 129 0.45 8.20 13.73
N VAL A 130 -0.02 8.78 12.63
CA VAL A 130 0.37 10.12 12.20
C VAL A 130 -0.73 11.04 12.72
N ASP A 131 -0.41 11.80 13.77
CA ASP A 131 -1.36 12.64 14.53
C ASP A 131 -2.08 13.71 13.69
N ASP A 132 -1.66 13.96 12.45
CA ASP A 132 -2.22 15.04 11.63
C ASP A 132 -2.55 14.60 10.20
N LEU A 133 -3.13 13.41 10.02
CA LEU A 133 -3.68 13.03 8.72
C LEU A 133 -5.02 13.75 8.46
N ILE A 134 -4.95 15.06 8.19
CA ILE A 134 -6.05 15.85 7.64
C ILE A 134 -6.23 15.43 6.17
N ILE A 135 -6.92 14.30 5.93
CA ILE A 135 -7.39 13.95 4.60
C ILE A 135 -8.69 14.70 4.38
N MET A 136 -8.58 15.85 3.72
CA MET A 136 -9.76 16.49 3.15
C MET A 136 -10.35 15.58 2.08
N GLY A 137 -11.61 15.18 2.27
CA GLY A 137 -12.44 14.71 1.18
C GLY A 137 -12.80 15.92 0.31
N ASN A 138 -12.13 16.10 -0.83
CA ASN A 138 -12.72 16.93 -1.88
C ASN A 138 -13.93 16.18 -2.43
N ASN A 139 -15.12 16.73 -2.16
CA ASN A 139 -16.33 16.47 -2.93
C ASN A 139 -16.30 17.38 -4.17
N GLU A 140 -15.54 17.00 -5.18
CA GLU A 140 -15.77 17.38 -6.59
C GLU A 140 -15.33 16.21 -7.48
#